data_AF-A0A1V6GAW7-F1
#
_entry.id   AF-A0A1V6GAW7-F1
#
_cell.length_a   1.000
_cell.length_b   1.000
_cell.length_c   1.000
_cell.angle_alpha   90.00
_cell.angle_beta   90.00
_cell.angle_gamma   90.00
#
_symmetry.space_group_name_H-M   'P 1'
#
loop_
_entity.id
_entity.type
_entity.pdbx_description
1 polymer ?
#
loop_
_entity_poly.entity_id
_entity_poly.type
_entity_poly.pdbx_seq_one_letter_code
_entity_poly.pdbx_strand_id
1 'polypeptide(L)'
;MKTSRRDFLKSTATAGAGAIAGSMIQGCRPKEEDRSSLPDQDDEWVRWWDARVAAIESVLGKSTGIVGHSTVPFDFGAEVGGGADIIYFRNHVDGIVAVTSELIGHDRQLPNKQGAYELMICSREDDERGAHIISKLAHYTLRCALNPGETMDIGSATPDGSTIAAFLFCDYARLIVRDRNAGLLLCLGITADELSVCRSGHRTRVETALKKAGVYPFTDWYRKSVL
;
A
#
# COMPACT_ATOMS: atom_id res chain seq x y z
N MET A 1 -18.33 4.03 9.82
CA MET A 1 -18.71 5.46 9.64
C MET A 1 -18.22 5.87 8.26
N LYS A 2 -19.13 6.15 7.31
CA LYS A 2 -18.77 6.57 5.94
C LYS A 2 -18.68 8.09 5.93
N THR A 3 -17.48 8.63 6.03
CA THR A 3 -17.26 10.08 5.96
C THR A 3 -16.30 10.33 4.80
N SER A 4 -16.68 11.20 3.87
CA SER A 4 -15.77 11.64 2.81
C SER A 4 -14.66 12.48 3.44
N ARG A 5 -13.39 12.10 3.22
CA ARG A 5 -12.21 12.75 3.84
C ARG A 5 -12.07 14.23 3.46
N ARG A 6 -12.76 14.69 2.40
CA ARG A 6 -12.91 16.13 2.08
C ARG A 6 -13.57 16.93 3.20
N ASP A 7 -14.45 16.31 3.99
CA ASP A 7 -15.18 17.00 5.07
C ASP A 7 -14.39 17.07 6.38
N PHE A 8 -13.47 16.13 6.62
CA PHE A 8 -12.67 16.08 7.85
C PHE A 8 -11.56 17.15 7.86
N LEU A 9 -10.89 17.37 6.72
CA LEU A 9 -9.78 18.33 6.62
C LEU A 9 -10.22 19.80 6.72
N LYS A 10 -11.50 20.12 6.45
CA LYS A 10 -12.02 21.48 6.65
C LYS A 10 -12.24 21.83 8.12
N SER A 11 -12.42 20.85 9.01
CA SER A 11 -12.77 21.11 10.42
C SER A 11 -11.57 21.50 11.29
N THR A 12 -10.35 21.16 10.90
CA THR A 12 -9.13 21.38 11.71
C THR A 12 -8.46 22.73 11.46
N ALA A 13 -8.92 23.51 10.48
CA ALA A 13 -8.30 24.78 10.08
C ALA A 13 -8.87 26.05 10.78
N THR A 14 -9.84 25.93 11.70
CA THR A 14 -10.57 27.10 12.26
C THR A 14 -10.33 27.36 13.75
N ALA A 15 -9.11 27.13 14.25
CA ALA A 15 -8.74 27.51 15.62
C ALA A 15 -7.48 28.37 15.63
N GLY A 16 -7.65 29.70 15.58
CA GLY A 16 -6.59 30.64 15.94
C GLY A 16 -6.66 32.01 15.27
N ALA A 17 -7.48 32.93 15.79
CA ALA A 17 -7.28 34.36 15.57
C ALA A 17 -7.80 35.15 16.78
N GLY A 18 -6.95 35.28 17.82
CA GLY A 18 -7.12 36.24 18.89
C GLY A 18 -6.27 37.49 18.58
N ALA A 19 -6.92 38.64 18.48
CA ALA A 19 -6.31 39.94 18.19
C ALA A 19 -5.84 40.64 19.47
N ILE A 20 -4.66 41.28 19.47
CA ILE A 20 -4.37 42.46 20.31
C ILE A 20 -3.41 43.40 19.55
N ALA A 21 -3.72 44.69 19.60
CA ALA A 21 -3.11 45.81 18.87
C ALA A 21 -1.82 46.37 19.52
N GLY A 22 -0.98 47.07 18.74
CA GLY A 22 0.10 47.91 19.29
C GLY A 22 1.00 48.62 18.27
N SER A 23 0.77 49.93 18.08
CA SER A 23 1.70 51.04 17.81
C SER A 23 2.57 51.14 16.54
N MET A 24 2.46 52.35 15.95
CA MET A 24 3.30 53.01 14.94
C MET A 24 4.82 52.88 15.15
N ILE A 25 5.56 52.54 14.08
CA ILE A 25 6.80 53.21 13.62
C ILE A 25 6.89 53.09 12.09
N GLN A 26 7.08 54.22 11.41
CA GLN A 26 7.21 54.36 9.97
C GLN A 26 8.69 54.36 9.58
N GLY A 27 9.14 53.34 8.83
CA GLY A 27 10.52 53.24 8.38
C GLY A 27 10.71 52.19 7.27
N CYS A 28 11.29 52.64 6.14
CA CYS A 28 11.90 51.88 5.04
C CYS A 28 11.22 50.55 4.62
N ARG A 29 10.45 50.56 3.53
CA ARG A 29 10.00 49.34 2.82
C ARG A 29 11.21 48.59 2.25
N PRO A 30 11.51 47.36 2.70
CA PRO A 30 12.28 46.41 1.90
C PRO A 30 11.44 46.03 0.67
N LYS A 31 12.07 45.84 -0.48
CA LYS A 31 11.41 45.24 -1.64
C LYS A 31 10.93 43.85 -1.22
N GLU A 32 9.61 43.62 -1.30
CA GLU A 32 9.02 42.29 -1.18
C GLU A 32 9.59 41.43 -2.32
N GLU A 33 10.62 40.66 -2.00
CA GLU A 33 11.02 39.53 -2.81
C GLU A 33 9.88 38.51 -2.77
N ASP A 34 9.34 38.25 -3.95
CA ASP A 34 8.36 37.23 -4.26
C ASP A 34 8.76 35.89 -3.63
N ARG A 35 8.11 35.56 -2.50
CA ARG A 35 8.24 34.29 -1.78
C ARG A 35 7.12 33.31 -2.15
N SER A 36 6.52 33.41 -3.33
CA SER A 36 5.34 32.63 -3.69
C SER A 36 5.54 31.72 -4.91
N SER A 37 6.36 30.68 -4.79
CA SER A 37 6.37 29.64 -5.83
C SER A 37 6.72 28.23 -5.36
N LEU A 38 6.43 27.90 -4.11
CA LEU A 38 6.37 26.49 -3.70
C LEU A 38 4.88 26.08 -3.70
N PRO A 39 4.48 25.05 -4.45
CA PRO A 39 3.12 24.54 -4.38
C PRO A 39 2.82 24.10 -2.95
N ASP A 40 1.59 24.36 -2.51
CA ASP A 40 1.14 23.99 -1.17
C ASP A 40 1.31 22.48 -0.99
N GLN A 41 1.86 22.01 0.12
CA GLN A 41 2.19 20.58 0.31
C GLN A 41 0.94 19.68 0.17
N ASP A 42 -0.23 20.22 0.52
CA ASP A 42 -1.53 19.57 0.37
C ASP A 42 -1.86 19.26 -1.10
N ASP A 43 -1.45 20.13 -2.05
CA ASP A 43 -1.69 19.91 -3.48
C ASP A 43 -0.81 18.77 -4.03
N GLU A 44 0.41 18.63 -3.53
CA GLU A 44 1.35 17.61 -4.04
C GLU A 44 0.97 16.20 -3.55
N TRP A 45 0.49 16.09 -2.31
CA TRP A 45 -0.04 14.82 -1.78
C TRP A 45 -1.25 14.35 -2.58
N VAL A 46 -2.21 15.25 -2.85
CA VAL A 46 -3.41 14.94 -3.65
C VAL A 46 -3.03 14.49 -5.06
N ARG A 47 -2.04 15.15 -5.70
CA ARG A 47 -1.55 14.76 -7.03
C ARG A 47 -0.94 13.35 -7.04
N TRP A 48 -0.16 13.01 -6.02
CA TRP A 48 0.39 11.66 -5.89
C TRP A 48 -0.71 10.62 -5.68
N TRP A 49 -1.66 10.91 -4.80
CA TRP A 49 -2.82 10.05 -4.56
C TRP A 49 -3.60 9.78 -5.85
N ASP A 50 -4.02 10.84 -6.55
CA ASP A 50 -4.83 10.72 -7.77
C ASP A 50 -4.08 9.98 -8.87
N ALA A 51 -2.80 10.28 -9.09
CA ALA A 51 -1.99 9.61 -10.09
C ALA A 51 -1.77 8.12 -9.77
N ARG A 52 -1.53 7.79 -8.49
CA ARG A 52 -1.35 6.41 -8.03
C ARG A 52 -2.63 5.61 -8.22
N VAL A 53 -3.77 6.12 -7.73
CA VAL A 53 -5.06 5.45 -7.86
C VAL A 53 -5.42 5.26 -9.34
N ALA A 54 -5.26 6.29 -10.17
CA ALA A 54 -5.54 6.19 -11.60
C ALA A 54 -4.68 5.11 -12.30
N ALA A 55 -3.39 5.03 -11.96
CA ALA A 55 -2.51 4.01 -12.51
C ALA A 55 -2.91 2.60 -12.07
N ILE A 56 -3.23 2.40 -10.79
CA ILE A 56 -3.68 1.09 -10.29
C ILE A 56 -5.02 0.71 -10.92
N GLU A 57 -5.97 1.65 -11.04
CA GLU A 57 -7.26 1.43 -11.70
C GLU A 57 -7.14 1.08 -13.18
N SER A 58 -6.07 1.51 -13.87
CA SER A 58 -5.83 1.14 -15.27
C SER A 58 -5.55 -0.36 -15.46
N VAL A 59 -5.15 -1.06 -14.39
CA VAL A 59 -4.86 -2.50 -14.39
C VAL A 59 -5.97 -3.30 -13.71
N LEU A 60 -6.44 -2.82 -12.55
CA LEU A 60 -7.40 -3.56 -11.70
C LEU A 60 -8.87 -3.16 -11.94
N GLY A 61 -9.12 -2.23 -12.86
CA GLY A 61 -10.44 -1.61 -13.03
C GLY A 61 -10.77 -0.65 -11.89
N LYS A 62 -12.02 -0.19 -11.84
CA LYS A 62 -12.43 0.81 -10.84
C LYS A 62 -12.36 0.26 -9.42
N SER A 63 -11.75 1.06 -8.54
CA SER A 63 -11.77 0.81 -7.10
C SER A 63 -13.19 0.94 -6.57
N THR A 64 -13.44 0.38 -5.39
CA THR A 64 -14.75 0.45 -4.72
C THR A 64 -15.09 1.84 -4.18
N GLY A 65 -14.15 2.79 -4.24
CA GLY A 65 -14.23 4.09 -3.58
C GLY A 65 -14.10 4.03 -2.05
N ILE A 66 -13.94 2.83 -1.48
CA ILE A 66 -13.68 2.63 -0.05
C ILE A 66 -12.17 2.60 0.17
N VAL A 67 -11.70 3.39 1.13
CA VAL A 67 -10.32 3.37 1.62
C VAL A 67 -10.33 2.80 3.04
N GLY A 68 -9.57 1.73 3.25
CA GLY A 68 -9.32 1.14 4.56
C GLY A 68 -8.20 1.89 5.23
N HIS A 69 -8.55 2.80 6.14
CA HIS A 69 -7.55 3.59 6.87
C HIS A 69 -6.91 2.78 7.99
N SER A 70 -5.59 2.89 8.14
CA SER A 70 -4.94 2.43 9.37
C SER A 70 -5.33 3.32 10.55
N THR A 71 -5.57 2.74 11.73
CA THR A 71 -5.90 3.50 12.94
C THR A 71 -4.84 4.55 13.27
N VAL A 72 -3.57 4.18 13.07
CA VAL A 72 -2.43 5.09 13.18
C VAL A 72 -1.87 5.30 11.77
N PRO A 73 -1.72 6.56 11.31
CA PRO A 73 -1.21 6.85 9.97
C PRO A 73 0.16 6.23 9.70
N PHE A 74 0.43 5.94 8.43
CA PHE A 74 1.71 5.36 8.01
C PHE A 74 2.92 6.20 8.45
N ASP A 75 2.87 7.51 8.25
CA ASP A 75 4.01 8.40 8.55
C ASP A 75 4.40 8.47 10.03
N PHE A 76 3.53 8.00 10.93
CA PHE A 76 3.82 7.99 12.37
C PHE A 76 4.75 6.86 12.77
N GLY A 77 5.03 5.92 11.87
CA GLY A 77 6.02 4.86 12.09
C GLY A 77 5.42 3.56 12.63
N ALA A 78 6.14 2.46 12.40
CA ALA A 78 5.68 1.11 12.76
C ALA A 78 5.63 0.89 14.27
N GLU A 79 6.51 1.58 15.03
CA GLU A 79 6.69 1.46 16.47
C GLU A 79 5.49 1.91 17.29
N VAL A 80 4.68 2.82 16.75
CA VAL A 80 3.40 3.25 17.34
C VAL A 80 2.20 2.58 16.65
N GLY A 81 2.45 1.60 15.80
CA GLY A 81 1.41 0.86 15.09
C GLY A 81 0.92 1.54 13.81
N GLY A 82 1.71 2.42 13.19
CA GLY A 82 1.46 2.95 11.85
C GLY A 82 1.25 1.85 10.81
N GLY A 83 0.47 2.15 9.76
CA GLY A 83 0.20 1.20 8.67
C GLY A 83 -0.26 1.94 7.42
N ALA A 84 -0.03 1.33 6.26
CA ALA A 84 -0.47 1.90 5.00
C ALA A 84 -1.99 1.82 4.85
N ASP A 85 -2.59 2.86 4.27
CA ASP A 85 -3.98 2.83 3.84
C ASP A 85 -4.17 1.78 2.72
N ILE A 86 -5.34 1.18 2.65
CA ILE A 86 -5.70 0.14 1.68
C ILE A 86 -6.80 0.64 0.73
N ILE A 87 -6.65 0.37 -0.56
CA ILE A 87 -7.69 0.53 -1.57
C ILE A 87 -8.17 -0.85 -2.04
N TYR A 88 -9.48 -0.97 -2.28
CA TYR A 88 -10.12 -2.24 -2.60
C TYR A 88 -10.72 -2.27 -4.00
N PHE A 89 -10.60 -3.40 -4.68
CA PHE A 89 -11.16 -3.67 -6.00
C PHE A 89 -11.96 -4.96 -5.98
N ARG A 90 -13.15 -4.94 -6.58
CA ARG A 90 -14.08 -6.10 -6.65
C ARG A 90 -14.43 -6.51 -8.09
N ASN A 91 -13.93 -5.79 -9.08
CA ASN A 91 -14.24 -6.02 -10.49
C ASN A 91 -13.07 -6.61 -11.29
N HIS A 92 -11.97 -6.97 -10.60
CA HIS A 92 -10.75 -7.48 -11.23
C HIS A 92 -10.67 -9.01 -11.25
N VAL A 93 -11.05 -9.64 -10.14
CA VAL A 93 -11.07 -11.10 -9.94
C VAL A 93 -12.37 -11.47 -9.25
N ASP A 94 -12.75 -12.76 -9.29
CA ASP A 94 -13.89 -13.30 -8.54
C ASP A 94 -13.56 -13.39 -7.04
N GLY A 95 -13.56 -12.22 -6.41
CA GLY A 95 -13.12 -11.99 -5.03
C GLY A 95 -12.78 -10.52 -4.79
N ILE A 96 -11.88 -10.26 -3.85
CA ILE A 96 -11.45 -8.92 -3.47
C ILE A 96 -9.94 -8.81 -3.66
N VAL A 97 -9.53 -7.70 -4.26
CA VAL A 97 -8.14 -7.26 -4.26
C VAL A 97 -7.99 -6.11 -3.27
N ALA A 98 -7.05 -6.25 -2.35
CA ALA A 98 -6.60 -5.18 -1.47
C ALA A 98 -5.19 -4.75 -1.88
N VAL A 99 -4.98 -3.44 -2.04
CA VAL A 99 -3.68 -2.86 -2.43
C VAL A 99 -3.33 -1.76 -1.45
N THR A 100 -2.08 -1.69 -1.01
CA THR A 100 -1.59 -0.54 -0.23
C THR A 100 -1.66 0.74 -1.09
N SER A 101 -1.81 1.90 -0.45
CA SER A 101 -1.85 3.19 -1.13
C SER A 101 -1.05 4.22 -0.32
N GLU A 102 0.20 3.90 -0.02
CA GLU A 102 1.13 4.83 0.63
C GLU A 102 2.57 4.72 0.10
N LEU A 103 2.88 3.72 -0.73
CA LEU A 103 4.27 3.38 -1.04
C LEU A 103 4.78 4.02 -2.34
N ILE A 104 4.00 3.96 -3.41
CA ILE A 104 4.39 4.59 -4.68
C ILE A 104 4.37 6.11 -4.51
N GLY A 105 5.52 6.75 -4.68
CA GLY A 105 5.69 8.18 -4.46
C GLY A 105 6.17 8.54 -3.05
N HIS A 106 6.37 7.55 -2.17
CA HIS A 106 6.99 7.77 -0.86
C HIS A 106 8.51 7.67 -0.96
N ASP A 107 9.20 8.77 -0.67
CA ASP A 107 10.64 8.93 -0.94
C ASP A 107 11.54 7.94 -0.19
N ARG A 108 11.07 7.39 0.93
CA ARG A 108 11.85 6.40 1.71
C ARG A 108 11.64 4.95 1.28
N GLN A 109 10.71 4.67 0.37
CA GLN A 109 10.55 3.29 -0.09
C GLN A 109 11.78 2.88 -0.90
N LEU A 110 12.38 1.73 -0.56
CA LEU A 110 13.43 1.17 -1.39
C LEU A 110 12.80 0.50 -2.63
N PRO A 111 13.14 0.95 -3.86
CA PRO A 111 12.59 0.36 -5.08
C PRO A 111 13.11 -1.06 -5.29
N ASN A 112 12.34 -1.88 -6.01
CA ASN A 112 12.74 -3.22 -6.44
C ASN A 112 12.93 -3.27 -7.97
N LYS A 113 12.97 -4.47 -8.57
CA LYS A 113 13.07 -4.67 -10.03
C LYS A 113 11.94 -4.04 -10.87
N GLN A 114 10.84 -3.59 -10.25
CA GLN A 114 9.70 -2.91 -10.86
C GLN A 114 9.74 -1.38 -10.63
N GLY A 115 10.71 -0.86 -9.87
CA GLY A 115 10.72 0.54 -9.41
C GLY A 115 10.06 0.67 -8.04
N ALA A 116 9.29 1.73 -7.81
CA ALA A 116 8.42 1.82 -6.62
C ALA A 116 7.28 0.80 -6.72
N TYR A 117 6.69 0.36 -5.62
CA TYR A 117 5.65 -0.66 -5.71
C TYR A 117 4.65 -0.59 -4.56
N GLU A 118 3.41 -0.95 -4.85
CA GLU A 118 2.43 -1.27 -3.81
C GLU A 118 2.39 -2.78 -3.56
N LEU A 119 2.06 -3.14 -2.33
CA LEU A 119 1.76 -4.52 -1.96
C LEU A 119 0.30 -4.81 -2.28
N MET A 120 0.04 -5.98 -2.85
CA MET A 120 -1.29 -6.43 -3.26
C MET A 120 -1.57 -7.80 -2.64
N ILE A 121 -2.81 -8.06 -2.21
CA ILE A 121 -3.26 -9.38 -1.81
C ILE A 121 -4.68 -9.62 -2.32
N CYS A 122 -4.97 -10.86 -2.74
CA CYS A 122 -6.31 -11.25 -3.18
C CYS A 122 -6.92 -12.26 -2.21
N SER A 123 -8.20 -12.13 -1.92
CA SER A 123 -9.02 -13.09 -1.18
C SER A 123 -10.27 -13.42 -1.97
N ARG A 124 -10.81 -14.64 -1.83
CA ARG A 124 -12.10 -15.01 -2.44
C ARG A 124 -13.27 -14.38 -1.69
N GLU A 125 -13.12 -14.26 -0.37
CA GLU A 125 -14.12 -13.72 0.53
C GLU A 125 -13.69 -12.35 1.06
N ASP A 126 -14.62 -11.67 1.74
CA ASP A 126 -14.37 -10.40 2.44
C ASP A 126 -13.54 -10.63 3.71
N ASP A 127 -12.26 -10.91 3.49
CA ASP A 127 -11.28 -11.21 4.52
C ASP A 127 -10.24 -10.09 4.63
N GLU A 128 -10.42 -9.25 5.64
CA GLU A 128 -9.54 -8.10 5.89
C GLU A 128 -8.17 -8.49 6.46
N ARG A 129 -7.96 -9.75 6.90
CA ARG A 129 -6.72 -10.16 7.57
C ARG A 129 -5.51 -10.01 6.64
N GLY A 130 -5.67 -10.36 5.37
CA GLY A 130 -4.64 -10.15 4.35
C GLY A 130 -4.29 -8.68 4.16
N ALA A 131 -5.30 -7.83 4.05
CA ALA A 131 -5.15 -6.37 3.94
C ALA A 131 -4.41 -5.79 5.16
N HIS A 132 -4.75 -6.25 6.37
CA HIS A 132 -4.09 -5.85 7.60
C HIS A 132 -2.60 -6.22 7.62
N ILE A 133 -2.25 -7.44 7.21
CA ILE A 133 -0.85 -7.90 7.16
C ILE A 133 -0.05 -7.04 6.19
N ILE A 134 -0.55 -6.81 4.97
CA ILE A 134 0.20 -6.00 3.97
C ILE A 134 0.30 -4.52 4.37
N SER A 135 -0.71 -3.99 5.06
CA SER A 135 -0.69 -2.63 5.62
C SER A 135 0.47 -2.44 6.61
N LYS A 136 0.73 -3.43 7.47
CA LYS A 136 1.86 -3.41 8.41
C LYS A 136 3.19 -3.73 7.73
N LEU A 137 3.18 -4.66 6.77
CA LEU A 137 4.37 -5.03 6.00
C LEU A 137 4.91 -3.84 5.18
N ALA A 138 4.08 -2.87 4.81
CA ALA A 138 4.48 -1.66 4.10
C ALA A 138 5.72 -0.98 4.72
N HIS A 139 5.81 -0.89 6.05
CA HIS A 139 6.96 -0.30 6.73
C HIS A 139 8.28 -1.06 6.53
N TYR A 140 8.23 -2.38 6.35
CA TYR A 140 9.41 -3.18 6.03
C TYR A 140 10.04 -2.71 4.71
N THR A 141 9.21 -2.33 3.73
CA THR A 141 9.66 -1.89 2.41
C THR A 141 10.47 -0.59 2.41
N LEU A 142 10.37 0.19 3.49
CA LEU A 142 11.18 1.40 3.70
C LEU A 142 12.64 1.09 4.09
N ARG A 143 12.92 -0.16 4.48
CA ARG A 143 14.25 -0.60 4.96
C ARG A 143 14.82 -1.75 4.15
N CYS A 144 13.97 -2.51 3.47
CA CYS A 144 14.37 -3.64 2.65
C CYS A 144 13.44 -3.76 1.45
N ALA A 145 14.00 -3.81 0.24
CA ALA A 145 13.21 -4.02 -0.97
C ALA A 145 12.75 -5.48 -1.06
N LEU A 146 11.47 -5.70 -1.40
CA LEU A 146 10.92 -7.02 -1.72
C LEU A 146 10.92 -7.21 -3.23
N ASN A 147 11.54 -8.28 -3.73
CA ASN A 147 11.58 -8.56 -5.16
C ASN A 147 10.60 -9.65 -5.57
N PRO A 148 10.09 -9.59 -6.81
CA PRO A 148 9.40 -10.72 -7.40
C PRO A 148 10.22 -12.01 -7.31
N GLY A 149 9.55 -13.04 -6.81
CA GLY A 149 10.05 -14.38 -6.64
C GLY A 149 10.76 -14.64 -5.31
N GLU A 150 10.83 -13.67 -4.42
CA GLU A 150 11.28 -13.87 -3.03
C GLU A 150 10.16 -14.44 -2.16
N THR A 151 10.55 -15.00 -1.02
CA THR A 151 9.62 -15.51 0.01
C THR A 151 9.88 -14.85 1.35
N MET A 152 8.83 -14.66 2.15
CA MET A 152 8.93 -14.14 3.51
C MET A 152 8.07 -14.97 4.46
N ASP A 153 8.66 -15.43 5.56
CA ASP A 153 7.92 -16.09 6.63
C ASP A 153 6.97 -15.10 7.30
N ILE A 154 5.70 -15.48 7.43
CA ILE A 154 4.65 -14.68 8.07
C ILE A 154 3.89 -15.45 9.15
N GLY A 155 4.37 -16.62 9.56
CA GLY A 155 3.63 -17.54 10.45
C GLY A 155 3.03 -16.87 11.68
N SER A 156 3.78 -16.00 12.36
CA SER A 156 3.29 -15.26 13.54
C SER A 156 2.25 -14.17 13.23
N ALA A 157 2.13 -13.76 11.98
CA ALA A 157 1.14 -12.79 11.51
C ALA A 157 -0.09 -13.46 10.87
N THR A 158 -0.07 -14.79 10.69
CA THR A 158 -1.20 -15.52 10.14
C THR A 158 -2.30 -15.76 11.17
N PRO A 159 -3.56 -15.96 10.74
CA PRO A 159 -4.65 -16.29 11.66
C PRO A 159 -4.42 -17.63 12.37
N ASP A 160 -5.00 -17.80 13.55
CA ASP A 160 -4.95 -19.06 14.29
C ASP A 160 -5.42 -20.24 13.41
N GLY A 161 -4.63 -21.32 13.43
CA GLY A 161 -4.89 -22.52 12.64
C GLY A 161 -4.58 -22.39 11.14
N SER A 162 -4.01 -21.27 10.69
CA SER A 162 -3.59 -21.09 9.30
C SER A 162 -2.59 -22.17 8.86
N THR A 163 -2.79 -22.68 7.66
CA THR A 163 -1.84 -23.58 6.97
C THR A 163 -0.79 -22.79 6.17
N ILE A 164 -1.05 -21.51 5.92
CA ILE A 164 -0.12 -20.58 5.27
C ILE A 164 0.99 -20.22 6.25
N ALA A 165 2.23 -20.32 5.79
CA ALA A 165 3.42 -20.07 6.60
C ALA A 165 4.24 -18.87 6.08
N ALA A 166 4.14 -18.57 4.79
CA ALA A 166 4.92 -17.53 4.13
C ALA A 166 4.12 -16.83 3.03
N PHE A 167 4.58 -15.64 2.63
CA PHE A 167 4.27 -15.07 1.33
C PHE A 167 5.30 -15.48 0.29
N LEU A 168 4.82 -15.72 -0.92
CA LEU A 168 5.57 -15.68 -2.16
C LEU A 168 5.22 -14.37 -2.88
N PHE A 169 6.23 -13.53 -3.16
CA PHE A 169 6.01 -12.28 -3.87
C PHE A 169 5.99 -12.51 -5.38
N CYS A 170 4.93 -12.14 -6.07
CA CYS A 170 4.81 -12.31 -7.52
C CYS A 170 4.76 -10.95 -8.25
N ASP A 171 5.47 -10.83 -9.38
CA ASP A 171 5.31 -9.70 -10.32
C ASP A 171 3.89 -9.78 -10.88
N TYR A 172 2.99 -8.91 -10.42
CA TYR A 172 1.58 -8.95 -10.80
C TYR A 172 1.30 -8.01 -11.97
N ALA A 173 1.74 -6.76 -11.84
CA ALA A 173 1.59 -5.75 -12.88
C ALA A 173 2.69 -4.69 -12.79
N ARG A 174 2.96 -4.04 -13.93
CA ARG A 174 3.85 -2.89 -14.04
C ARG A 174 3.05 -1.66 -14.44
N LEU A 175 3.39 -0.54 -13.83
CA LEU A 175 2.68 0.73 -13.90
C LEU A 175 3.67 1.85 -14.24
N ILE A 176 3.16 2.96 -14.76
CA ILE A 176 3.86 4.24 -14.80
C ILE A 176 3.05 5.23 -13.96
N VAL A 177 3.68 5.84 -12.95
CA VAL A 177 3.05 6.84 -12.08
C VAL A 177 3.89 8.10 -12.09
N ARG A 178 3.34 9.20 -12.64
CA ARG A 178 4.05 10.48 -12.81
C ARG A 178 5.44 10.29 -13.44
N ASP A 179 5.47 9.57 -14.56
CA ASP A 179 6.67 9.25 -15.35
C ASP A 179 7.72 8.35 -14.64
N ARG A 180 7.35 7.73 -13.51
CA ARG A 180 8.20 6.77 -12.79
C ARG A 180 7.70 5.34 -12.99
N ASN A 181 8.63 4.42 -13.22
CA ASN A 181 8.33 2.99 -13.21
C ASN A 181 7.84 2.58 -11.82
N ALA A 182 6.72 1.86 -11.79
CA ALA A 182 6.20 1.27 -10.58
C ALA A 182 5.59 -0.13 -10.83
N GLY A 183 5.18 -0.81 -9.78
CA GLY A 183 4.54 -2.12 -9.90
C GLY A 183 3.54 -2.46 -8.79
N LEU A 184 2.79 -3.53 -9.05
CA LEU A 184 2.01 -4.24 -8.05
C LEU A 184 2.74 -5.55 -7.72
N LEU A 185 3.08 -5.72 -6.45
CA LEU A 185 3.74 -6.93 -5.95
C LEU A 185 2.71 -7.75 -5.18
N LEU A 186 2.30 -8.89 -5.75
CA LEU A 186 1.32 -9.77 -5.12
C LEU A 186 1.96 -10.55 -3.98
N CYS A 187 1.40 -10.43 -2.78
CA CYS A 187 1.67 -11.23 -1.60
C CYS A 187 0.80 -12.49 -1.60
N LEU A 188 1.29 -13.57 -2.21
CA LEU A 188 0.56 -14.84 -2.31
C LEU A 188 0.89 -15.77 -1.14
N GLY A 189 -0.11 -16.14 -0.34
CA GLY A 189 0.08 -17.08 0.77
C GLY A 189 0.45 -18.49 0.29
N ILE A 190 1.56 -19.01 0.81
CA ILE A 190 2.04 -20.37 0.56
C ILE A 190 2.19 -21.18 1.85
N THR A 191 1.98 -22.49 1.74
CA THR A 191 2.11 -23.44 2.86
C THR A 191 3.58 -23.70 3.21
N ALA A 192 3.85 -24.36 4.34
CA ALA A 192 5.20 -24.75 4.72
C ALA A 192 5.87 -25.70 3.70
N ASP A 193 5.10 -26.63 3.12
CA ASP A 193 5.59 -27.56 2.09
C ASP A 193 6.01 -26.82 0.81
N GLU A 194 5.19 -25.85 0.39
CA GLU A 194 5.45 -25.00 -0.77
C GLU A 194 6.66 -24.09 -0.54
N LEU A 195 6.76 -23.50 0.65
CA LEU A 195 7.92 -22.71 1.06
C LEU A 195 9.21 -23.54 1.01
N SER A 196 9.17 -24.78 1.49
CA SER A 196 10.32 -25.69 1.44
C SER A 196 10.82 -25.89 -0.01
N VAL A 197 9.90 -26.12 -0.95
CA VAL A 197 10.22 -26.27 -2.37
C VAL A 197 10.74 -24.96 -2.99
N CYS A 198 10.19 -23.81 -2.61
CA CYS A 198 10.75 -22.50 -3.00
C CYS A 198 12.19 -22.33 -2.51
N ARG A 199 12.48 -22.68 -1.25
CA ARG A 199 13.83 -22.58 -0.65
C ARG A 199 14.85 -23.52 -1.30
N SER A 200 14.40 -24.64 -1.85
CA SER A 200 15.24 -25.53 -2.67
C SER A 200 15.48 -25.02 -4.11
N GLY A 201 15.05 -23.80 -4.44
CA GLY A 201 15.25 -23.20 -5.77
C GLY A 201 14.20 -23.60 -6.82
N HIS A 202 13.12 -24.28 -6.41
CA HIS A 202 12.09 -24.79 -7.31
C HIS A 202 10.81 -23.95 -7.32
N ARG A 203 10.93 -22.63 -7.10
CA ARG A 203 9.79 -21.69 -7.05
C ARG A 203 8.84 -21.78 -8.24
N THR A 204 9.36 -21.88 -9.47
CA THR A 204 8.53 -21.96 -10.68
C THR A 204 7.57 -23.17 -10.65
N ARG A 205 7.98 -24.27 -10.01
CA ARG A 205 7.12 -25.45 -9.81
C ARG A 205 5.94 -25.10 -8.90
N VAL A 206 6.20 -24.36 -7.82
CA VAL A 206 5.16 -23.89 -6.87
C VAL A 206 4.18 -22.95 -7.56
N GLU A 207 4.68 -21.93 -8.27
CA GLU A 207 3.83 -20.99 -9.02
C GLU A 207 2.95 -21.70 -10.06
N THR A 208 3.51 -22.68 -10.77
CA THR A 208 2.77 -23.48 -11.76
C THR A 208 1.69 -24.33 -11.12
N ALA A 209 1.99 -24.98 -9.99
CA ALA A 209 1.03 -25.79 -9.25
C ALA A 209 -0.12 -24.93 -8.70
N LEU A 210 0.18 -23.76 -8.12
CA LEU A 210 -0.82 -22.82 -7.62
C LEU A 210 -1.75 -22.29 -8.72
N LYS A 211 -1.21 -22.00 -9.91
CA LYS A 211 -2.03 -21.61 -11.08
C LYS A 211 -2.90 -22.76 -11.57
N LYS A 212 -2.33 -23.97 -11.71
CA LYS A 212 -3.08 -25.15 -12.18
C LYS A 212 -4.21 -25.55 -11.22
N ALA A 213 -4.00 -25.39 -9.92
CA ALA A 213 -5.00 -25.66 -8.89
C ALA A 213 -6.06 -24.56 -8.74
N GLY A 214 -5.97 -23.46 -9.51
CA GLY A 214 -6.89 -22.33 -9.37
C GLY A 214 -6.74 -21.56 -8.05
N VAL A 215 -5.60 -21.70 -7.36
CA VAL A 215 -5.30 -20.93 -6.15
C VAL A 215 -4.86 -19.53 -6.52
N TYR A 216 -3.96 -19.39 -7.49
CA TYR A 216 -3.49 -18.07 -7.95
C TYR A 216 -4.67 -17.22 -8.50
N PRO A 217 -4.82 -15.93 -8.12
CA PRO A 217 -3.91 -15.11 -7.28
C PRO A 217 -4.32 -15.04 -5.79
N PHE A 218 -5.23 -15.90 -5.34
CA PHE A 218 -5.85 -15.82 -4.01
C PHE A 218 -4.98 -16.42 -2.90
N THR A 219 -5.02 -15.77 -1.74
CA THR A 219 -4.59 -16.33 -0.47
C THR A 219 -5.80 -16.91 0.26
N ASP A 220 -5.78 -18.22 0.47
CA ASP A 220 -6.71 -18.94 1.35
C ASP A 220 -5.89 -19.45 2.54
N TRP A 221 -6.22 -18.96 3.74
CA TRP A 221 -5.46 -19.24 4.97
C TRP A 221 -5.51 -20.70 5.42
N TYR A 222 -6.49 -21.48 4.96
CA TYR A 222 -6.76 -22.83 5.48
C TYR A 222 -6.67 -23.91 4.41
N ARG A 223 -6.22 -23.57 3.20
CA ARG A 223 -6.06 -24.55 2.12
C ARG A 223 -4.95 -25.57 2.42
N LYS A 224 -5.04 -26.73 1.80
CA LYS A 224 -3.92 -27.68 1.76
C LYS A 224 -2.86 -27.23 0.74
N SER A 225 -1.67 -27.78 0.88
CA SER A 225 -0.63 -27.70 -0.15
C SER A 225 -1.17 -28.26 -1.47
N VAL A 226 -0.74 -27.68 -2.59
CA VAL A 226 -1.09 -28.15 -3.95
C VAL A 226 0.07 -28.88 -4.65
N LEU A 227 1.12 -29.21 -3.89
CA LEU A 227 2.31 -29.93 -4.35
C LEU A 227 2.23 -31.44 -4.18
#